data_AF-A0A0J7NVR4-F1
#
_entry.id   AF-A0A0J7NVR4-F1
#
_cell.length_a   1.000
_cell.length_b   1.000
_cell.length_c   1.000
_cell.angle_alpha   90.00
_cell.angle_beta   90.00
_cell.angle_gamma   90.00
#
_symmetry.space_group_name_H-M   'P 1'
#
loop_
_entity.id
_entity.type
_entity.pdbx_description
1 polymer ?
#
loop_
_entity_poly.entity_id
_entity_poly.type
_entity_poly.pdbx_seq_one_letter_code
_entity_poly.pdbx_strand_id
1 'polypeptide(L)'
;MAINAAKAVIKQGKTALFICDVQEKFAKAIYEFDKIVQNSTKLINALKLLNVPMLVSEQNPNSLGKTIPEFDISGAKGPFAKTQFSMCTPEISKELETICSGEKPDSIILIGIETHVCVENTAIDLRQSGYEVHTVADCCSSRTQEDRLLALERMRDIGCHITTSENVLFKVLRDANHEQFKNVLALIKTPTLYTGLVSISKV
;
A
#
# COMPACT_ATOMS: atom_id res chain seq x y z
N MET A 1 -16.19 6.51 -16.60
CA MET A 1 -17.30 6.23 -15.66
C MET A 1 -17.02 6.96 -14.36
N ALA A 2 -17.97 7.70 -13.79
CA ALA A 2 -17.76 8.38 -12.51
C ALA A 2 -17.53 7.33 -11.41
N ILE A 3 -16.52 7.56 -10.57
CA ILE A 3 -16.25 6.72 -9.40
C ILE A 3 -17.46 6.82 -8.47
N ASN A 4 -18.10 5.68 -8.16
CA ASN A 4 -19.16 5.64 -7.15
C ASN A 4 -18.54 6.00 -5.79
N ALA A 5 -19.01 7.08 -5.16
CA ALA A 5 -18.49 7.56 -3.88
C ALA A 5 -18.51 6.48 -2.78
N ALA A 6 -19.46 5.53 -2.83
CA ALA A 6 -19.55 4.41 -1.91
C ALA A 6 -18.34 3.44 -2.01
N LYS A 7 -17.64 3.41 -3.14
CA LYS A 7 -16.47 2.56 -3.39
C LYS A 7 -15.16 3.16 -2.90
N ALA A 8 -15.12 4.48 -2.67
CA ALA A 8 -13.92 5.18 -2.18
C ALA A 8 -13.73 5.09 -0.64
N VAL A 9 -14.53 4.27 0.02
CA VAL A 9 -14.66 4.23 1.47
C VAL A 9 -13.71 3.20 2.08
N ILE A 10 -12.80 3.66 2.94
CA ILE A 10 -11.97 2.80 3.77
C ILE A 10 -12.67 2.63 5.12
N LYS A 11 -12.76 1.38 5.60
CA LYS A 11 -13.47 1.02 6.84
C LYS A 11 -12.54 0.23 7.75
N GLN A 12 -12.36 0.70 8.98
CA GLN A 12 -11.71 -0.09 10.01
C GLN A 12 -12.44 -1.43 10.19
N GLY A 13 -11.71 -2.54 10.34
CA GLY A 13 -12.26 -3.90 10.41
C GLY A 13 -12.76 -4.49 9.08
N LYS A 14 -12.71 -3.75 7.96
CA LYS A 14 -13.07 -4.21 6.60
C LYS A 14 -12.00 -3.86 5.57
N THR A 15 -10.79 -3.60 6.02
CA THR A 15 -9.67 -3.18 5.19
C THR A 15 -8.42 -3.95 5.58
N ALA A 16 -7.61 -4.35 4.60
CA ALA A 16 -6.27 -4.88 4.82
C ALA A 16 -5.21 -4.05 4.09
N LEU A 17 -3.99 -4.02 4.63
CA LEU A 17 -2.81 -3.44 3.99
C LEU A 17 -2.00 -4.52 3.27
N PHE A 18 -1.65 -4.28 2.02
CA PHE A 18 -0.71 -5.09 1.24
C PHE A 18 0.61 -4.32 1.10
N ILE A 19 1.70 -4.94 1.55
CA ILE A 19 3.07 -4.44 1.42
C ILE A 19 3.79 -5.29 0.37
N CYS A 20 3.96 -4.72 -0.82
CA CYS A 20 4.47 -5.43 -2.00
C CYS A 20 5.99 -5.25 -2.15
N ASP A 21 6.75 -6.29 -1.83
CA ASP A 21 8.13 -6.52 -2.28
C ASP A 21 9.14 -5.38 -1.99
N VAL A 22 8.95 -4.62 -0.90
CA VAL A 22 9.90 -3.56 -0.50
C VAL A 22 11.13 -4.18 0.16
N GLN A 23 12.05 -4.68 -0.67
CA GLN A 23 13.21 -5.47 -0.25
C GLN A 23 14.53 -4.72 -0.37
N GLU A 24 15.53 -5.14 0.42
CA GLU A 24 16.83 -4.49 0.59
C GLU A 24 17.57 -4.21 -0.74
N LYS A 25 17.57 -5.16 -1.69
CA LYS A 25 18.34 -4.98 -2.93
C LYS A 25 17.73 -4.00 -3.92
N PHE A 26 16.49 -3.56 -3.70
CA PHE A 26 15.88 -2.51 -4.50
C PHE A 26 16.28 -1.10 -4.08
N ALA A 27 16.89 -0.92 -2.90
CA ALA A 27 17.13 0.40 -2.31
C ALA A 27 17.86 1.38 -3.23
N LYS A 28 18.78 0.88 -4.07
CA LYS A 28 19.56 1.71 -5.02
C LYS A 28 18.95 1.83 -6.41
N ALA A 29 17.96 1.00 -6.73
CA ALA A 29 17.39 0.90 -8.07
C ALA A 29 16.10 1.70 -8.23
N ILE A 30 15.38 1.93 -7.13
CA ILE A 30 14.06 2.55 -7.14
C ILE A 30 14.18 4.07 -7.02
N TYR A 31 13.42 4.77 -7.86
CA TYR A 31 13.33 6.22 -7.82
C TYR A 31 12.75 6.68 -6.47
N GLU A 32 13.48 7.58 -5.79
CA GLU A 32 13.07 8.17 -4.50
C GLU A 32 12.76 7.12 -3.42
N PHE A 33 13.51 6.00 -3.40
CA PHE A 33 13.30 4.88 -2.47
C PHE A 33 13.20 5.35 -1.01
N ASP A 34 14.20 6.08 -0.51
CA ASP A 34 14.23 6.55 0.88
C ASP A 34 12.98 7.37 1.25
N LYS A 35 12.44 8.15 0.30
CA LYS A 35 11.25 8.96 0.53
C LYS A 35 9.98 8.13 0.59
N ILE A 36 9.81 7.17 -0.33
CA ILE A 36 8.66 6.25 -0.26
C ILE A 36 8.73 5.35 0.98
N VAL A 37 9.93 4.95 1.43
CA VAL A 37 10.14 4.20 2.67
C VAL A 37 9.68 5.03 3.86
N GLN A 38 10.12 6.28 3.99
CA GLN A 38 9.68 7.14 5.11
C GLN A 38 8.17 7.37 5.14
N ASN A 39 7.55 7.61 3.98
CA ASN A 39 6.10 7.75 3.89
C ASN A 39 5.38 6.44 4.27
N SER A 40 5.89 5.30 3.79
CA SER A 40 5.34 3.98 4.08
C SER A 40 5.49 3.61 5.55
N THR A 41 6.63 3.88 6.18
CA THR A 41 6.84 3.63 7.62
C THR A 41 5.83 4.40 8.48
N LYS A 42 5.54 5.66 8.15
CA LYS A 42 4.49 6.44 8.84
C LYS A 42 3.12 5.77 8.67
N LEU A 43 2.77 5.37 7.44
CA LEU A 43 1.51 4.71 7.14
C LEU A 43 1.37 3.37 7.87
N ILE A 44 2.39 2.50 7.80
CA ILE A 44 2.41 1.18 8.45
C ILE A 44 2.20 1.32 9.95
N ASN A 45 2.97 2.19 10.61
CA ASN A 45 2.88 2.39 12.05
C ASN A 45 1.51 2.95 12.47
N ALA A 46 0.95 3.87 11.70
CA ALA A 46 -0.38 4.41 11.97
C ALA A 46 -1.50 3.37 11.74
N LEU A 47 -1.42 2.57 10.67
CA LEU A 47 -2.37 1.49 10.40
C LEU A 47 -2.31 0.38 11.44
N LYS A 48 -1.13 0.12 12.00
CA LYS A 48 -0.94 -0.79 13.14
C LYS A 48 -1.65 -0.30 14.40
N LEU A 49 -1.53 0.99 14.73
CA LEU A 49 -2.29 1.60 15.84
C LEU A 49 -3.81 1.50 15.62
N LEU A 50 -4.24 1.54 14.36
CA LEU A 50 -5.64 1.42 13.96
C LEU A 50 -6.11 -0.04 13.82
N ASN A 51 -5.28 -1.02 14.18
CA ASN A 51 -5.56 -2.45 14.09
C ASN A 51 -5.96 -2.90 12.67
N VAL A 52 -5.39 -2.29 11.63
CA VAL A 52 -5.57 -2.72 10.25
C VAL A 52 -4.61 -3.89 9.98
N PRO A 53 -5.11 -5.08 9.62
CA PRO A 53 -4.25 -6.23 9.39
C PRO A 53 -3.40 -6.05 8.11
N MET A 54 -2.23 -6.68 8.09
CA MET A 54 -1.22 -6.48 7.05
C MET A 54 -0.77 -7.81 6.44
N LEU A 55 -0.58 -7.83 5.12
CA LEU A 55 0.00 -8.93 4.35
C LEU A 55 1.27 -8.43 3.66
N VAL A 56 2.36 -9.18 3.78
CA VAL A 56 3.68 -8.80 3.24
C VAL A 56 4.16 -9.86 2.26
N SER A 57 4.62 -9.46 1.08
CA SER A 57 5.29 -10.37 0.13
C SER A 57 6.74 -10.02 -0.09
N GLU A 58 7.52 -11.03 -0.47
CA GLU A 58 8.89 -10.88 -0.95
C GLU A 58 9.05 -11.58 -2.30
N GLN A 59 9.46 -10.85 -3.32
CA GLN A 59 9.80 -11.40 -4.62
C GLN A 59 11.19 -12.05 -4.54
N ASN A 60 11.29 -13.35 -4.81
CA ASN A 60 12.54 -14.12 -4.87
C ASN A 60 13.59 -13.66 -3.81
N PRO A 61 13.30 -13.80 -2.50
CA PRO A 61 14.10 -13.19 -1.43
C PRO A 61 15.55 -13.69 -1.39
N ASN A 62 15.81 -14.91 -1.85
CA ASN A 62 17.18 -15.43 -2.03
C ASN A 62 18.01 -14.53 -2.95
N SER A 63 17.38 -13.96 -3.98
CA SER A 63 18.05 -13.11 -4.97
C SER A 63 17.91 -11.62 -4.65
N LEU A 64 16.81 -11.18 -4.04
CA LEU A 64 16.46 -9.76 -3.86
C LEU A 64 16.56 -9.25 -2.41
N GLY A 65 16.94 -10.12 -1.47
CA GLY A 65 17.03 -9.77 -0.05
C GLY A 65 15.68 -9.85 0.65
N LYS A 66 15.65 -9.50 1.93
CA LYS A 66 14.42 -9.49 2.73
C LYS A 66 13.73 -8.14 2.63
N THR A 67 12.51 -8.08 3.16
CA THR A 67 11.81 -6.83 3.46
C THR A 67 12.73 -5.93 4.29
N ILE A 68 12.76 -4.64 3.95
CA ILE A 68 13.65 -3.69 4.61
C ILE A 68 13.36 -3.56 6.12
N PRO A 69 14.39 -3.38 6.98
CA PRO A 69 14.23 -3.32 8.43
C PRO A 69 13.46 -2.08 8.93
N GLU A 70 13.32 -1.03 8.11
CA GLU A 70 12.56 0.18 8.42
C GLU A 70 11.05 -0.06 8.52
N PHE A 71 10.56 -1.18 7.96
CA PHE A 71 9.17 -1.57 8.04
C PHE A 71 8.94 -2.46 9.26
N ASP A 72 8.23 -1.94 10.26
CA ASP A 72 7.76 -2.75 11.39
C ASP A 72 6.61 -3.67 10.93
N ILE A 73 6.99 -4.81 10.37
CA ILE A 73 6.06 -5.87 9.94
C ILE A 73 5.65 -6.79 11.10
N SER A 74 5.97 -6.47 12.36
CA SER A 74 5.56 -7.32 13.48
C SER A 74 4.03 -7.31 13.62
N GLY A 75 3.45 -8.52 13.65
CA GLY A 75 2.00 -8.74 13.63
C GLY A 75 1.39 -8.83 12.22
N ALA A 76 2.18 -8.60 11.16
CA ALA A 76 1.75 -8.88 9.80
C ALA A 76 1.72 -10.40 9.52
N LYS A 77 0.93 -10.79 8.52
CA LYS A 77 0.96 -12.10 7.91
C LYS A 77 2.03 -12.11 6.81
N GLY A 78 2.89 -13.12 6.82
CA GLY A 78 4.09 -13.18 5.98
C GLY A 78 5.35 -12.75 6.73
N PRO A 79 6.46 -12.42 6.03
CA PRO A 79 6.54 -12.28 4.57
C PRO A 79 6.32 -13.59 3.79
N PHE A 80 5.54 -13.52 2.72
CA PHE A 80 5.32 -14.63 1.80
C PHE A 80 6.30 -14.55 0.64
N ALA A 81 7.20 -15.52 0.52
CA ALA A 81 8.10 -15.62 -0.61
C ALA A 81 7.33 -16.02 -1.87
N LYS A 82 7.52 -15.29 -2.97
CA LYS A 82 6.87 -15.55 -4.25
C LYS A 82 7.81 -15.37 -5.43
N THR A 83 7.45 -15.99 -6.55
CA THR A 83 8.04 -15.74 -7.88
C THR A 83 7.03 -15.10 -8.84
N GLN A 84 5.73 -15.27 -8.61
CA GLN A 84 4.67 -14.55 -9.30
C GLN A 84 4.75 -13.05 -8.98
N PHE A 85 4.55 -12.20 -9.99
CA PHE A 85 4.61 -10.75 -9.79
C PHE A 85 3.48 -10.24 -8.90
N SER A 86 2.24 -10.67 -9.16
CA SER A 86 1.11 -10.37 -8.29
C SER A 86 1.26 -10.99 -6.89
N MET A 87 0.84 -10.26 -5.85
CA MET A 87 0.71 -10.78 -4.49
C MET A 87 -0.45 -11.77 -4.35
N CYS A 88 -1.38 -11.87 -5.30
CA CYS A 88 -2.52 -12.78 -5.25
C CYS A 88 -2.12 -14.24 -5.54
N THR A 89 -1.11 -14.74 -4.82
CA THR A 89 -0.77 -16.17 -4.80
C THR A 89 -1.86 -16.96 -4.06
N PRO A 90 -1.93 -18.30 -4.21
CA PRO A 90 -2.90 -19.10 -3.48
C PRO A 90 -2.79 -18.94 -1.95
N GLU A 91 -1.58 -18.79 -1.41
CA GLU A 91 -1.35 -18.63 0.03
C GLU A 91 -1.85 -17.29 0.55
N ILE A 92 -1.47 -16.18 -0.10
CA ILE A 92 -1.93 -14.84 0.28
C ILE A 92 -3.44 -14.71 0.10
N SER A 93 -3.98 -15.25 -1.00
CA SER A 93 -5.43 -15.17 -1.29
C SER A 93 -6.24 -15.93 -0.24
N LYS A 94 -5.76 -17.11 0.20
CA LYS A 94 -6.40 -17.86 1.29
C LYS A 94 -6.37 -17.08 2.60
N GLU A 95 -5.25 -16.45 2.93
CA GLU A 95 -5.15 -15.67 4.15
C GLU A 95 -6.02 -14.41 4.10
N LEU A 96 -6.15 -13.79 2.92
CA LEU A 96 -6.99 -12.63 2.67
C LEU A 96 -8.48 -12.89 2.96
N GLU A 97 -8.99 -14.09 2.71
CA GLU A 97 -10.41 -14.45 2.90
C GLU A 97 -10.89 -14.32 4.35
N THR A 98 -9.98 -14.33 5.32
CA THR A 98 -10.32 -14.35 6.75
C THR A 98 -9.58 -13.28 7.56
N ILE A 99 -8.80 -12.42 6.90
CA ILE A 99 -7.85 -11.55 7.59
C ILE A 99 -8.50 -10.47 8.47
N CYS A 100 -9.73 -10.06 8.13
CA CYS A 100 -10.50 -9.09 8.90
C CYS A 100 -11.40 -9.81 9.91
N SER A 101 -10.81 -10.29 11.02
CA SER A 101 -11.54 -10.96 12.11
C SER A 101 -12.36 -12.18 11.67
N GLY A 102 -11.83 -12.98 10.74
CA GLY A 102 -12.50 -14.15 10.18
C GLY A 102 -13.30 -13.85 8.91
N GLU A 103 -13.27 -12.62 8.41
CA GLU A 103 -14.02 -12.20 7.22
C GLU A 103 -13.09 -11.62 6.12
N LYS A 104 -13.60 -11.66 4.88
CA LYS A 104 -12.98 -11.05 3.71
C LYS A 104 -13.05 -9.51 3.82
N PRO A 105 -11.96 -8.76 3.50
CA PRO A 105 -12.02 -7.31 3.46
C PRO A 105 -12.83 -6.79 2.27
N ASP A 106 -13.44 -5.62 2.44
CA ASP A 106 -14.09 -4.88 1.35
C ASP A 106 -13.03 -4.16 0.49
N SER A 107 -11.98 -3.66 1.14
CA SER A 107 -10.97 -2.80 0.51
C SER A 107 -9.54 -3.16 0.87
N ILE A 108 -8.62 -2.89 -0.05
CA ILE A 108 -7.19 -3.15 0.09
C ILE A 108 -6.43 -1.84 -0.06
N ILE A 109 -5.61 -1.50 0.94
CA ILE A 109 -4.59 -0.46 0.83
C ILE A 109 -3.36 -1.12 0.23
N LEU A 110 -2.87 -0.64 -0.91
CA LEU A 110 -1.76 -1.26 -1.64
C LEU A 110 -0.57 -0.31 -1.71
N ILE A 111 0.57 -0.75 -1.17
CA ILE A 111 1.86 -0.04 -1.20
C ILE A 111 2.96 -0.96 -1.73
N GLY A 112 4.09 -0.38 -2.16
CA GLY A 112 5.31 -1.11 -2.44
C GLY A 112 5.88 -0.91 -3.84
N ILE A 113 6.62 -1.90 -4.32
CA ILE A 113 7.41 -1.83 -5.56
C ILE A 113 7.36 -3.15 -6.34
N GLU A 114 7.63 -3.18 -7.65
CA GLU A 114 7.64 -2.02 -8.54
C GLU A 114 6.20 -1.65 -8.94
N THR A 115 5.93 -0.34 -9.06
CA THR A 115 4.57 0.17 -9.31
C THR A 115 3.95 -0.41 -10.57
N HIS A 116 4.75 -0.55 -11.63
CA HIS A 116 4.33 -1.05 -12.95
C HIS A 116 4.41 -2.58 -13.12
N VAL A 117 4.88 -3.31 -12.10
CA VAL A 117 5.05 -4.76 -12.16
C VAL A 117 4.23 -5.41 -11.06
N CYS A 118 4.81 -5.62 -9.87
CA CYS A 118 4.17 -6.38 -8.82
C CYS A 118 2.94 -5.65 -8.27
N VAL A 119 3.02 -4.33 -8.07
CA VAL A 119 1.90 -3.51 -7.57
C VAL A 119 0.75 -3.49 -8.59
N GLU A 120 1.02 -3.18 -9.86
CA GLU A 120 -0.02 -3.13 -10.90
C GLU A 120 -0.68 -4.49 -11.14
N ASN A 121 0.10 -5.58 -11.25
CA ASN A 121 -0.48 -6.92 -11.40
C ASN A 121 -1.31 -7.33 -10.18
N THR A 122 -0.87 -6.98 -8.97
CA THR A 122 -1.65 -7.19 -7.75
C THR A 122 -2.96 -6.41 -7.79
N ALA A 123 -2.93 -5.14 -8.20
CA ALA A 123 -4.11 -4.31 -8.31
C ALA A 123 -5.12 -4.91 -9.32
N ILE A 124 -4.66 -5.40 -10.47
CA ILE A 124 -5.49 -6.06 -11.49
C ILE A 124 -6.20 -7.27 -10.88
N ASP A 125 -5.47 -8.20 -10.25
CA ASP A 125 -6.04 -9.42 -9.69
C ASP A 125 -7.05 -9.13 -8.56
N LEU A 126 -6.74 -8.15 -7.70
CA LEU A 126 -7.64 -7.72 -6.64
C LEU A 126 -8.92 -7.10 -7.21
N ARG A 127 -8.83 -6.26 -8.25
CA ARG A 127 -10.01 -5.68 -8.91
C ARG A 127 -10.87 -6.75 -9.59
N GLN A 128 -10.25 -7.71 -10.28
CA GLN A 128 -10.96 -8.85 -10.86
C GLN A 128 -11.67 -9.70 -9.80
N SER A 129 -11.08 -9.80 -8.61
CA SER A 129 -11.65 -10.51 -7.44
C SER A 129 -12.67 -9.69 -6.63
N GLY A 130 -13.03 -8.49 -7.11
CA GLY A 130 -14.09 -7.64 -6.57
C GLY A 130 -13.69 -6.78 -5.37
N TYR A 131 -12.42 -6.72 -5.00
CA TYR A 131 -11.94 -5.84 -3.92
C TYR A 131 -11.86 -4.39 -4.40
N GLU A 132 -12.20 -3.41 -3.57
CA GLU A 132 -11.86 -2.01 -3.85
C GLU A 132 -10.39 -1.76 -3.48
N VAL A 133 -9.60 -1.20 -4.42
CA VAL A 133 -8.15 -1.06 -4.26
C VAL A 133 -7.77 0.40 -4.12
N HIS A 134 -7.03 0.71 -3.06
CA HIS A 134 -6.47 2.02 -2.76
C HIS A 134 -4.95 1.99 -2.92
N THR A 135 -4.47 2.31 -4.12
CA THR A 135 -3.03 2.38 -4.40
C THR A 135 -2.47 3.68 -3.85
N VAL A 136 -1.56 3.58 -2.88
CA VAL A 136 -1.01 4.74 -2.16
C VAL A 136 0.22 5.27 -2.91
N ALA A 137 0.00 6.26 -3.77
CA ALA A 137 0.97 6.69 -4.76
C ALA A 137 2.29 7.20 -4.16
N ASP A 138 2.24 7.87 -3.00
CA ASP A 138 3.42 8.37 -2.27
C ASP A 138 4.15 7.29 -1.46
N CYS A 139 3.66 6.05 -1.49
CA CYS A 139 4.24 4.83 -0.93
C CYS A 139 4.51 3.76 -2.01
N CYS A 140 4.36 4.09 -3.30
CA CYS A 140 4.67 3.23 -4.43
C CYS A 140 5.72 3.88 -5.32
N SER A 141 6.69 3.12 -5.82
CA SER A 141 7.63 3.60 -6.83
C SER A 141 8.09 2.52 -7.81
N SER A 142 8.83 2.93 -8.84
CA SER A 142 9.48 2.07 -9.84
C SER A 142 10.91 2.56 -10.05
N ARG A 143 11.67 1.86 -10.89
CA ARG A 143 13.00 2.33 -11.30
C ARG A 143 12.99 3.67 -12.03
N THR A 144 11.94 3.95 -12.82
CA THR A 144 11.76 5.22 -13.52
C THR A 144 10.46 5.91 -13.10
N GLN A 145 10.40 7.23 -13.27
CA GLN A 145 9.20 7.99 -12.97
C GLN A 145 8.13 7.77 -14.04
N GLU A 146 8.52 7.55 -15.28
CA GLU A 146 7.63 7.20 -16.40
C GLU A 146 6.88 5.90 -16.13
N ASP A 147 7.59 4.83 -15.78
CA ASP A 147 6.98 3.54 -15.46
C ASP A 147 6.00 3.69 -14.29
N ARG A 148 6.41 4.41 -13.25
CA ARG A 148 5.58 4.67 -12.06
C ARG A 148 4.29 5.44 -12.41
N LEU A 149 4.41 6.58 -13.10
CA LEU A 149 3.26 7.45 -13.36
C LEU A 149 2.27 6.79 -14.33
N LEU A 150 2.77 6.16 -15.40
CA LEU A 150 1.91 5.46 -16.35
C LEU A 150 1.19 4.26 -15.71
N ALA A 151 1.84 3.55 -14.77
CA ALA A 151 1.17 2.50 -14.01
C ALA A 151 0.07 3.01 -13.08
N LEU A 152 0.30 4.16 -12.42
CA LEU A 152 -0.75 4.81 -11.60
C LEU A 152 -1.95 5.26 -12.46
N GLU A 153 -1.70 5.71 -13.69
CA GLU A 153 -2.76 6.02 -14.65
C GLU A 153 -3.56 4.77 -15.05
N ARG A 154 -2.88 3.69 -15.46
CA ARG A 154 -3.54 2.43 -15.80
C ARG A 154 -4.32 1.84 -14.63
N MET A 155 -3.77 1.88 -13.42
CA MET A 155 -4.47 1.46 -12.20
C MET A 155 -5.73 2.29 -11.95
N ARG A 156 -5.70 3.60 -12.23
CA ARG A 156 -6.90 4.45 -12.16
C ARG A 156 -7.95 4.02 -13.18
N ASP A 157 -7.54 3.72 -14.41
CA ASP A 157 -8.43 3.34 -15.51
C ASP A 157 -9.12 2.00 -15.27
N ILE A 158 -8.47 1.05 -14.59
CA ILE A 158 -9.08 -0.21 -14.13
C ILE A 158 -9.89 -0.06 -12.82
N GLY A 159 -10.08 1.18 -12.35
CA GLY A 159 -10.95 1.50 -11.24
C GLY A 159 -10.33 1.36 -9.86
N CYS A 160 -8.99 1.47 -9.73
CA CYS A 160 -8.33 1.66 -8.45
C CYS A 160 -8.42 3.13 -8.01
N HIS A 161 -8.46 3.36 -6.70
CA HIS A 161 -8.34 4.67 -6.10
C HIS A 161 -6.87 5.03 -5.91
N ILE A 162 -6.35 5.91 -6.76
CA ILE A 162 -5.02 6.49 -6.55
C ILE A 162 -5.11 7.53 -5.43
N THR A 163 -4.42 7.29 -4.33
CA THR A 163 -4.52 8.06 -3.08
C THR A 163 -3.14 8.42 -2.52
N THR A 164 -3.10 9.15 -1.41
CA THR A 164 -1.89 9.37 -0.62
C THR A 164 -2.01 8.77 0.78
N SER A 165 -0.87 8.57 1.45
CA SER A 165 -0.79 7.96 2.77
C SER A 165 -1.61 8.73 3.81
N GLU A 166 -1.47 10.05 3.85
CA GLU A 166 -2.26 10.90 4.75
C GLU A 166 -3.77 10.85 4.46
N ASN A 167 -4.16 10.79 3.18
CA ASN A 167 -5.57 10.63 2.79
C ASN A 167 -6.15 9.30 3.31
N VAL A 168 -5.38 8.21 3.21
CA VAL A 168 -5.79 6.90 3.75
C VAL A 168 -6.01 6.97 5.25
N LEU A 169 -5.07 7.56 6.00
CA LEU A 169 -5.15 7.62 7.46
C LEU A 169 -6.38 8.38 7.96
N PHE A 170 -6.66 9.55 7.38
CA PHE A 170 -7.86 10.31 7.77
C PHE A 170 -9.17 9.62 7.34
N LYS A 171 -9.16 8.85 6.24
CA LYS A 171 -10.32 8.03 5.86
C LYS A 171 -10.57 6.87 6.83
N VAL A 172 -9.51 6.24 7.35
CA VAL A 172 -9.66 5.18 8.36
C VAL A 172 -10.14 5.76 9.68
N LEU A 173 -9.56 6.89 10.14
CA LEU A 173 -9.94 7.57 11.38
C LEU A 173 -11.38 8.07 11.37
N ARG A 174 -11.84 8.64 10.25
CA ARG A 174 -13.15 9.28 10.02
C ARG A 174 -13.50 10.50 10.87
N ASP A 175 -13.10 10.52 12.14
CA ASP A 175 -13.46 11.55 13.12
C ASP A 175 -12.22 11.90 13.96
N ALA A 176 -12.06 13.20 14.27
CA ALA A 176 -11.02 13.68 15.15
C ALA A 176 -11.20 13.24 16.62
N ASN A 177 -12.40 12.77 16.98
CA ASN A 177 -12.72 12.18 18.28
C ASN A 177 -12.32 10.69 18.40
N HIS A 178 -11.79 10.07 17.34
CA HIS A 178 -11.32 8.69 17.39
C HIS A 178 -10.22 8.53 18.47
N GLU A 179 -10.26 7.45 19.25
CA GLU A 179 -9.32 7.23 20.38
C GLU A 179 -7.84 7.30 19.97
N GLN A 180 -7.50 6.74 18.81
CA GLN A 180 -6.14 6.76 18.25
C GLN A 180 -5.78 8.06 17.52
N PHE A 181 -6.67 9.05 17.40
CA PHE A 181 -6.44 10.25 16.58
C PHE A 181 -5.14 10.97 16.97
N LYS A 182 -4.91 11.21 18.26
CA LYS A 182 -3.71 11.90 18.75
C LYS A 182 -2.43 11.10 18.46
N ASN A 183 -2.48 9.78 18.56
CA ASN A 183 -1.34 8.91 18.31
C ASN A 183 -0.99 8.87 16.82
N VAL A 184 -2.00 8.77 15.95
CA VAL A 184 -1.82 8.84 14.49
C VAL A 184 -1.30 10.22 14.09
N LEU A 185 -1.88 11.30 14.62
CA LEU A 185 -1.45 12.67 14.34
C LEU A 185 0.02 12.91 14.73
N ALA A 186 0.51 12.30 15.81
CA ALA A 186 1.90 12.40 16.20
C ALA A 186 2.86 11.80 15.15
N LEU A 187 2.45 10.75 14.43
CA LEU A 187 3.24 10.11 13.37
C LEU A 187 3.29 10.93 12.08
N ILE A 188 2.23 11.71 11.81
CA ILE A 188 2.11 12.51 10.58
C ILE A 188 2.26 14.02 10.80
N LYS A 189 2.69 14.43 12.01
CA LYS A 189 2.95 15.83 12.32
C LYS A 189 3.94 16.48 11.34
N THR A 190 4.93 15.71 10.91
CA THR A 190 5.78 16.07 9.77
C THR A 190 5.11 15.56 8.49
N PRO A 191 4.82 16.43 7.52
CA PRO A 191 4.22 16.03 6.24
C PRO A 191 4.98 14.90 5.54
N THR A 192 4.30 14.21 4.64
CA THR A 192 4.92 13.21 3.77
C THR A 192 5.93 13.89 2.85
N LEU A 193 6.98 13.15 2.49
CA LEU A 193 8.02 13.67 1.62
C LEU A 193 7.53 13.71 0.18
N TYR A 194 7.92 14.76 -0.54
CA TYR A 194 7.65 14.92 -1.96
C TYR A 194 8.41 13.85 -2.76
N THR A 195 7.65 13.03 -3.49
CA THR A 195 8.19 11.90 -4.29
C THR A 195 8.05 12.13 -5.81
N GLY A 196 7.86 13.36 -6.28
CA GLY A 196 7.79 13.62 -7.73
C GLY A 196 6.41 13.39 -8.38
N LEU A 197 5.35 13.16 -7.60
CA LEU A 197 4.00 12.86 -8.14
C LEU A 197 3.30 14.04 -8.83
N VAL A 198 3.76 15.26 -8.59
CA VAL A 198 3.27 16.51 -9.21
C VAL A 198 4.46 17.36 -9.61
N SER A 199 4.35 18.16 -10.67
CA SER A 199 5.45 19.05 -11.08
C SER A 199 5.76 20.07 -9.98
N ILE A 200 7.04 20.37 -9.75
CA ILE A 200 7.50 21.40 -8.80
C ILE A 200 6.92 22.78 -9.15
N SER A 201 6.69 23.07 -10.43
CA SER A 201 6.03 24.32 -10.86
C SER A 201 4.57 24.46 -10.36
N LYS A 202 3.98 23.38 -9.83
CA LYS A 202 2.61 23.31 -9.35
C LYS A 202 2.51 23.12 -7.82
N VAL A 203 3.64 23.16 -7.10
CA VAL A 203 3.74 23.04 -5.63
C VAL A 203 4.27 24.35 -5.06
#